data_AF-A0A1E1XJU1-F1
#
_entry.id   AF-A0A1E1XJU1-F1
#
_cell.length_a   1.000
_cell.length_b   1.000
_cell.length_c   1.000
_cell.angle_alpha   90.00
_cell.angle_beta   90.00
_cell.angle_gamma   90.00
#
_symmetry.space_group_name_H-M   'P 1'
#
loop_
_entity.id
_entity.type
_entity.pdbx_description
1 polymer ?
#
loop_
_entity_poly.entity_id
_entity_poly.type
_entity_poly.pdbx_seq_one_letter_code
_entity_poly.pdbx_strand_id
1 'polypeptide(L)'
;FTYDYHLRTIHSYVSGQQLLFKHGYHLTSFLDDFVKYYQKSPNYARNLIYAGSVVIPSVNVAPNQLYNYIIGHNKLYGMKVIRMVPVVCDSSSDLDTEYALVEISNKKVSYRDANDVQQTDSFFVGILTIHDTAPAFVEHNLLALGFYILLTSQRELFPKFSSTTGPPGTSSSGTAEGGGGDGSE
;
A
#
# COMPACT_ATOMS: atom_id res chain seq x y z
N PHE A 1 7.34 3.21 -12.77
CA PHE A 1 6.36 4.31 -12.77
C PHE A 1 4.93 3.79 -12.78
N THR A 2 4.42 3.22 -13.87
CA THR A 2 3.02 2.76 -13.99
C THR A 2 2.61 1.81 -12.86
N TYR A 3 3.44 0.81 -12.57
CA TYR A 3 3.25 -0.11 -11.44
C TYR A 3 3.07 0.61 -10.09
N ASP A 4 4.01 1.47 -9.72
CA ASP A 4 3.96 2.22 -8.46
C ASP A 4 2.78 3.20 -8.41
N TYR A 5 2.43 3.80 -9.56
CA TYR A 5 1.29 4.69 -9.69
C TYR A 5 -0.01 3.95 -9.34
N HIS A 6 -0.26 2.79 -9.94
CA HIS A 6 -1.46 2.00 -9.65
C HIS A 6 -1.56 1.60 -8.18
N LEU A 7 -0.47 1.11 -7.57
CA LEU A 7 -0.48 0.73 -6.17
C LEU A 7 -0.75 1.92 -5.24
N ARG A 8 -0.25 3.12 -5.58
CA ARG A 8 -0.57 4.35 -4.85
C ARG A 8 -2.01 4.79 -5.04
N THR A 9 -2.55 4.70 -6.24
CA THR A 9 -3.97 5.03 -6.51
C THR A 9 -4.88 4.11 -5.69
N ILE A 10 -4.58 2.80 -5.66
CA ILE A 10 -5.32 1.84 -4.83
C ILE A 10 -5.17 2.18 -3.35
N HIS A 11 -3.95 2.39 -2.87
CA HIS A 11 -3.69 2.75 -1.47
C HIS A 11 -4.52 3.95 -1.05
N SER A 12 -4.52 5.01 -1.85
CA SER A 12 -5.30 6.21 -1.56
C SER A 12 -6.81 5.96 -1.61
N TYR A 13 -7.30 5.09 -2.49
CA TYR A 13 -8.71 4.68 -2.52
C TYR A 13 -9.11 3.96 -1.23
N VAL A 14 -8.36 2.94 -0.83
CA VAL A 14 -8.66 2.16 0.39
C VAL A 14 -8.47 3.00 1.67
N SER A 15 -7.60 4.01 1.63
CA SER A 15 -7.41 4.97 2.72
C SER A 15 -8.54 5.98 2.85
N GLY A 16 -9.43 6.08 1.86
CA GLY A 16 -10.44 7.13 1.78
C GLY A 16 -9.87 8.51 1.43
N GLN A 17 -8.64 8.56 0.89
CA GLN A 17 -7.92 9.78 0.54
C GLN A 17 -8.09 10.19 -0.94
N GLN A 18 -8.96 9.52 -1.72
CA GLN A 18 -9.02 9.68 -3.18
C GLN A 18 -10.40 9.96 -3.78
N LEU A 19 -10.36 10.65 -4.93
CA LEU A 19 -11.47 11.22 -5.71
C LEU A 19 -11.61 10.62 -7.14
N LEU A 20 -10.73 9.71 -7.58
CA LEU A 20 -10.75 9.20 -8.98
C LEU A 20 -11.68 8.00 -9.19
N PHE A 21 -11.70 7.05 -8.26
CA PHE A 21 -12.57 5.89 -8.39
C PHE A 21 -13.98 6.24 -7.91
N LYS A 22 -14.98 5.81 -8.67
CA LYS A 22 -16.38 5.89 -8.24
C LYS A 22 -16.57 5.03 -6.99
N HIS A 23 -17.50 5.44 -6.14
CA HIS A 23 -17.92 4.63 -5.02
C HIS A 23 -18.41 3.26 -5.53
N GLY A 24 -17.95 2.18 -4.88
CA GLY A 24 -18.26 0.83 -5.31
C GLY A 24 -17.32 0.26 -6.39
N TYR A 25 -16.17 0.87 -6.65
CA TYR A 25 -15.19 0.29 -7.58
C TYR A 25 -14.79 -1.14 -7.18
N HIS A 26 -14.82 -2.04 -8.16
CA HIS A 26 -14.53 -3.46 -7.97
C HIS A 26 -13.03 -3.72 -7.85
N LEU A 27 -12.51 -3.51 -6.63
CA LEU A 27 -11.08 -3.51 -6.35
C LEU A 27 -10.45 -4.89 -6.58
N THR A 28 -11.17 -5.96 -6.27
CA THR A 28 -10.71 -7.35 -6.38
C THR A 28 -10.35 -7.72 -7.81
N SER A 29 -11.27 -7.48 -8.76
CA SER A 29 -11.01 -7.71 -10.19
C SER A 29 -9.81 -6.94 -10.70
N PHE A 30 -9.66 -5.67 -10.30
CA PHE A 30 -8.46 -4.91 -10.67
C PHE A 30 -7.19 -5.56 -10.13
N LEU A 31 -7.19 -5.95 -8.85
CA LEU A 31 -6.01 -6.54 -8.20
C LEU A 31 -5.66 -7.92 -8.78
N ASP A 32 -6.67 -8.72 -9.12
CA ASP A 32 -6.48 -9.99 -9.82
C ASP A 32 -5.80 -9.80 -11.16
N ASP A 33 -6.30 -8.88 -11.98
CA ASP A 33 -5.69 -8.57 -13.26
C ASP A 33 -4.29 -7.97 -13.09
N PHE A 34 -4.11 -7.12 -12.09
CA PHE A 34 -2.83 -6.49 -11.79
C PHE A 34 -1.75 -7.50 -11.40
N VAL A 35 -2.06 -8.45 -10.53
CA VAL A 35 -1.12 -9.50 -10.09
C VAL A 35 -0.85 -10.50 -11.21
N LYS A 36 -1.85 -10.83 -12.03
CA LYS A 36 -1.65 -11.66 -13.24
C LYS A 36 -0.74 -10.98 -14.26
N TYR A 37 -0.91 -9.68 -14.46
CA TYR A 37 -0.09 -8.91 -15.40
C TYR A 37 1.34 -8.69 -14.86
N TYR A 38 1.50 -8.36 -13.58
CA TYR A 38 2.79 -8.15 -12.94
C TYR A 38 3.20 -9.35 -12.07
N GLN A 39 3.53 -10.47 -12.72
CA GLN A 39 4.01 -11.68 -12.02
C GLN A 39 5.28 -11.43 -11.20
N LYS A 40 6.09 -10.45 -11.61
CA LYS A 40 7.26 -9.95 -10.86
C LYS A 40 7.18 -8.44 -10.78
N SER A 41 7.54 -7.88 -9.63
CA SER A 41 7.68 -6.44 -9.48
C SER A 41 8.74 -5.90 -10.46
N PRO A 42 8.48 -4.77 -11.14
CA PRO A 42 9.47 -4.14 -11.99
C PRO A 42 10.74 -3.79 -11.22
N ASN A 43 11.88 -3.76 -11.93
CA ASN A 43 13.12 -3.27 -11.35
C ASN A 43 12.92 -1.85 -10.82
N TYR A 44 13.43 -1.57 -9.63
CA TYR A 44 13.29 -0.30 -8.92
C TYR A 44 11.86 0.09 -8.50
N ALA A 45 10.91 -0.86 -8.53
CA ALA A 45 9.62 -0.65 -7.88
C ALA A 45 9.82 -0.31 -6.40
N ARG A 46 9.09 0.70 -5.93
CA ARG A 46 9.15 1.17 -4.54
C ARG A 46 7.95 0.72 -3.73
N ASN A 47 6.89 0.33 -4.44
CA ASN A 47 5.72 -0.29 -3.87
C ASN A 47 5.77 -1.79 -4.18
N LEU A 48 5.06 -2.58 -3.39
CA LEU A 48 4.94 -4.03 -3.62
C LEU A 48 3.50 -4.44 -3.38
N ILE A 49 3.09 -5.50 -4.06
CA ILE A 49 1.86 -6.21 -3.78
C ILE A 49 2.17 -7.68 -3.61
N TYR A 50 1.49 -8.32 -2.67
CA TYR A 50 1.47 -9.76 -2.51
C TYR A 50 0.03 -10.23 -2.46
N ALA A 51 -0.28 -11.32 -3.17
CA ALA A 51 -1.58 -11.97 -3.11
C ALA A 51 -1.43 -13.36 -2.49
N GLY A 52 -2.38 -13.76 -1.66
CA GLY A 52 -2.41 -15.07 -1.04
C GLY A 52 -3.81 -15.45 -0.61
N SER A 53 -3.93 -16.61 0.04
CA SER A 53 -5.18 -17.06 0.65
C SER A 53 -4.93 -17.64 2.03
N VAL A 54 -5.94 -17.57 2.88
CA VAL A 54 -5.99 -18.26 4.17
C VAL A 54 -7.28 -19.04 4.26
N VAL A 55 -7.20 -20.25 4.79
CA VAL A 55 -8.35 -21.15 4.94
C VAL A 55 -8.54 -21.43 6.41
N ILE A 56 -9.76 -21.19 6.89
CA ILE A 56 -10.14 -21.32 8.30
C ILE A 56 -11.22 -22.40 8.38
N PRO A 57 -10.97 -23.53 9.07
CA PRO A 57 -12.01 -24.52 9.32
C PRO A 57 -13.15 -23.92 10.14
N SER A 58 -14.37 -23.98 9.61
CA SER A 58 -15.55 -23.58 10.35
C SER A 58 -16.15 -24.82 11.01
N VAL A 59 -16.13 -24.89 12.33
CA VAL A 59 -16.57 -26.10 13.06
C VAL A 59 -18.06 -26.04 13.40
N ASN A 60 -18.54 -24.88 13.84
CA ASN A 60 -19.87 -24.74 14.45
C ASN A 60 -20.83 -23.82 13.67
N VAL A 61 -20.36 -23.18 12.60
CA VAL A 61 -21.08 -22.13 11.88
C VAL A 61 -20.85 -22.32 10.37
N ALA A 62 -21.80 -21.94 9.52
CA ALA A 62 -21.56 -21.96 8.07
C ALA A 62 -20.52 -20.89 7.68
N PRO A 63 -19.60 -21.13 6.74
CA PRO A 63 -18.57 -20.17 6.31
C PRO A 63 -19.13 -18.77 6.00
N ASN A 64 -20.26 -18.72 5.27
CA ASN A 64 -20.95 -17.47 4.93
C ASN A 64 -21.41 -16.70 6.19
N GLN A 65 -21.92 -17.40 7.21
CA GLN A 65 -22.34 -16.78 8.46
C GLN A 65 -21.15 -16.24 9.25
N LEU A 66 -20.05 -16.99 9.28
CA LEU A 66 -18.80 -16.54 9.92
C LEU A 66 -18.23 -15.31 9.22
N TYR A 67 -18.20 -15.30 7.89
CA TYR A 67 -17.76 -14.16 7.10
C TYR A 67 -18.64 -12.91 7.35
N ASN A 68 -19.97 -13.08 7.30
CA ASN A 68 -20.91 -12.00 7.60
C ASN A 68 -20.74 -11.45 9.02
N TYR A 69 -20.43 -12.32 9.98
CA TYR A 69 -20.12 -11.89 11.34
C TYR A 69 -18.85 -11.03 11.39
N ILE A 70 -17.77 -11.45 10.71
CA ILE A 70 -16.51 -10.68 10.66
C ILE A 70 -16.76 -9.30 10.03
N ILE A 71 -17.51 -9.23 8.93
CA ILE A 71 -17.90 -7.95 8.30
C ILE A 71 -18.70 -7.09 9.28
N GLY A 72 -19.73 -7.65 9.91
CA GLY A 72 -20.58 -6.92 10.85
C GLY A 72 -19.82 -6.36 12.05
N HIS A 73 -18.73 -7.02 12.44
CA HIS A 73 -17.88 -6.66 13.57
C HIS A 73 -16.52 -6.08 13.15
N ASN A 74 -16.38 -5.56 11.94
CA ASN A 74 -15.13 -5.00 11.40
C ASN A 74 -14.38 -4.06 12.37
N LYS A 75 -15.13 -3.22 13.10
CA LYS A 75 -14.58 -2.26 14.07
C LYS A 75 -13.85 -2.94 15.23
N LEU A 76 -14.26 -4.13 15.64
CA LEU A 76 -13.60 -4.91 16.69
C LEU A 76 -12.17 -5.30 16.27
N TYR A 77 -11.97 -5.49 14.98
CA TYR A 77 -10.69 -5.89 14.38
C TYR A 77 -9.88 -4.71 13.85
N GLY A 78 -10.33 -3.47 14.07
CA GLY A 78 -9.67 -2.28 13.52
C GLY A 78 -9.75 -2.17 11.98
N MET A 79 -10.65 -2.92 11.35
CA MET A 79 -10.81 -2.98 9.90
C MET A 79 -11.95 -2.09 9.43
N LYS A 80 -11.86 -1.63 8.18
CA LYS A 80 -12.92 -0.93 7.46
C LYS A 80 -13.53 -1.87 6.43
N VAL A 81 -14.82 -1.74 6.16
CA VAL A 81 -15.50 -2.50 5.11
C VAL A 81 -15.67 -1.61 3.89
N ILE A 82 -15.20 -2.07 2.74
CA ILE A 82 -15.47 -1.47 1.44
C ILE A 82 -16.49 -2.34 0.72
N ARG A 83 -17.62 -1.74 0.37
CA ARG A 83 -18.64 -2.36 -0.48
C ARG A 83 -18.22 -2.19 -1.94
N MET A 84 -18.21 -3.28 -2.71
CA MET A 84 -17.90 -3.27 -4.14
C MET A 84 -19.16 -3.54 -4.94
N VAL A 85 -19.29 -2.86 -6.06
CA VAL A 85 -20.43 -2.97 -6.97
C VAL A 85 -19.98 -3.78 -8.19
N PRO A 86 -20.70 -4.84 -8.56
CA PRO A 86 -20.39 -5.62 -9.74
C PRO A 86 -20.34 -4.77 -11.01
N VAL A 87 -19.38 -5.04 -11.89
CA VAL A 87 -19.15 -4.25 -13.12
C VAL A 87 -20.15 -4.61 -14.24
N VAL A 88 -20.72 -5.82 -14.21
CA VAL A 88 -21.65 -6.31 -15.24
C VAL A 88 -23.02 -6.54 -14.60
N CYS A 89 -24.02 -5.73 -14.94
CA CYS A 89 -25.41 -5.98 -14.56
C CYS A 89 -26.11 -6.80 -15.65
N ASP A 90 -25.81 -8.09 -15.75
CA ASP A 90 -26.70 -8.97 -16.50
C ASP A 90 -27.96 -9.19 -15.65
N SER A 91 -29.12 -8.80 -16.18
CA SER A 91 -30.42 -8.76 -15.49
C SER A 91 -30.95 -10.11 -14.97
N SER A 92 -30.15 -11.18 -15.09
CA SER A 92 -30.45 -12.54 -14.66
C SER A 92 -29.52 -13.07 -13.57
N SER A 93 -28.49 -12.30 -13.19
CA SER A 93 -27.46 -12.72 -12.26
C SER A 93 -27.63 -11.93 -10.96
N ASP A 94 -28.09 -12.58 -9.89
CA ASP A 94 -27.95 -12.06 -8.52
C ASP A 94 -26.45 -12.00 -8.21
N LEU A 95 -25.74 -11.01 -8.75
CA LEU A 95 -24.34 -10.78 -8.42
C LEU A 95 -24.32 -10.22 -7.01
N ASP A 96 -24.00 -11.11 -6.07
CA ASP A 96 -23.82 -10.78 -4.67
C ASP A 96 -22.89 -9.58 -4.54
N THR A 97 -23.34 -8.60 -3.75
CA THR A 97 -22.49 -7.47 -3.39
C THR A 97 -21.27 -8.01 -2.65
N GLU A 98 -20.09 -7.84 -3.24
CA GLU A 98 -18.84 -8.25 -2.61
C GLU A 98 -18.36 -7.19 -1.62
N TYR A 99 -17.82 -7.63 -0.50
CA TYR A 99 -17.26 -6.77 0.53
C TYR A 99 -15.79 -7.08 0.71
N ALA A 100 -15.00 -6.04 0.95
CA ALA A 100 -13.60 -6.20 1.28
C ALA A 100 -13.30 -5.59 2.64
N LEU A 101 -12.61 -6.36 3.48
CA LEU A 101 -12.10 -5.88 4.76
C LEU A 101 -10.74 -5.25 4.53
N VAL A 102 -10.56 -4.03 5.01
CA VAL A 102 -9.36 -3.23 4.82
C VAL A 102 -8.77 -2.83 6.16
N GLU A 103 -7.50 -3.14 6.36
CA GLU A 103 -6.68 -2.54 7.42
C GLU A 103 -5.56 -1.74 6.79
N ILE A 104 -5.29 -0.54 7.30
CA ILE A 104 -4.14 0.27 6.87
C ILE A 104 -3.34 0.63 8.11
N SER A 105 -2.06 0.28 8.09
CA SER A 105 -1.11 0.63 9.14
C SER A 105 0.17 1.25 8.56
N ASN A 106 0.93 1.95 9.40
CA ASN A 106 2.24 2.47 9.06
C ASN A 106 3.30 1.61 9.74
N LYS A 107 4.26 1.09 8.96
CA LYS A 107 5.36 0.27 9.47
C LYS A 107 6.68 0.79 8.91
N LYS A 108 7.67 0.91 9.81
CA LYS A 108 9.06 1.16 9.43
C LYS A 108 9.73 -0.18 9.20
N VAL A 109 10.30 -0.39 8.01
CA VAL A 109 10.89 -1.65 7.58
C VAL A 109 12.34 -1.40 7.21
N SER A 110 13.24 -2.22 7.75
CA SER A 110 14.64 -2.27 7.33
C SER A 110 14.83 -3.40 6.33
N TYR A 111 15.44 -3.10 5.19
CA TYR A 111 15.71 -4.08 4.12
C TYR A 111 17.07 -3.79 3.49
N ARG A 112 17.64 -4.78 2.78
CA ARG A 112 18.86 -4.58 2.00
C ARG A 112 18.49 -4.30 0.55
N ASP A 113 19.09 -3.27 -0.03
CA ASP A 113 18.90 -2.95 -1.44
C ASP A 113 19.78 -3.82 -2.36
N ALA A 114 19.72 -3.57 -3.67
CA ALA A 114 20.50 -4.32 -4.66
C ALA A 114 22.02 -4.18 -4.50
N ASN A 115 22.50 -3.20 -3.74
CA ASN A 115 23.92 -2.97 -3.45
C ASN A 115 24.30 -3.50 -2.04
N ASP A 116 23.44 -4.32 -1.43
CA ASP A 116 23.58 -4.84 -0.07
C ASP A 116 23.60 -3.76 1.02
N VAL A 117 23.17 -2.53 0.70
CA VAL A 117 23.12 -1.43 1.66
C VAL A 117 21.83 -1.55 2.48
N GLN A 118 21.97 -1.47 3.81
CA GLN A 118 20.81 -1.46 4.70
C GLN A 118 20.06 -0.13 4.56
N GLN A 119 18.85 -0.23 4.03
CA GLN A 119 17.90 0.86 3.96
C GLN A 119 16.88 0.71 5.08
N THR A 120 16.42 1.84 5.62
CA THR A 120 15.25 1.87 6.50
C THR A 120 14.24 2.81 5.90
N ASP A 121 13.04 2.32 5.63
CA ASP A 121 11.98 3.09 5.00
C ASP A 121 10.63 2.89 5.71
N SER A 122 9.75 3.87 5.56
CA SER A 122 8.39 3.81 6.10
C SER A 122 7.42 3.42 4.99
N PHE A 123 6.59 2.42 5.28
CA PHE A 123 5.58 1.90 4.37
C PHE A 123 4.20 2.03 4.99
N PHE A 124 3.24 2.38 4.14
CA PHE A 124 1.86 2.03 4.42
C PHE A 124 1.62 0.58 4.03
N VAL A 125 1.10 -0.21 4.98
CA VAL A 125 0.72 -1.60 4.81
C VAL A 125 -0.80 -1.64 4.74
N GLY A 126 -1.34 -1.87 3.55
CA GLY A 126 -2.76 -2.11 3.31
C GLY A 126 -3.02 -3.59 3.20
N ILE A 127 -3.92 -4.14 4.03
CA ILE A 127 -4.39 -5.52 3.90
C ILE A 127 -5.82 -5.47 3.39
N LEU A 128 -6.10 -6.18 2.30
CA LEU A 128 -7.43 -6.35 1.73
C LEU A 128 -7.80 -7.82 1.84
N THR A 129 -8.96 -8.14 2.42
CA THR A 129 -9.43 -9.53 2.58
C THR A 129 -10.82 -9.72 1.99
N ILE A 130 -11.00 -10.82 1.26
CA ILE A 130 -12.17 -11.12 0.43
C ILE A 130 -12.57 -12.58 0.64
N HIS A 131 -13.85 -12.87 0.53
CA HIS A 131 -14.36 -14.23 0.70
C HIS A 131 -14.30 -15.02 -0.61
N ASP A 132 -13.60 -16.15 -0.59
CA ASP A 132 -13.60 -17.12 -1.67
C ASP A 132 -14.69 -18.16 -1.43
N THR A 133 -15.69 -18.15 -2.29
CA THR A 133 -16.87 -19.02 -2.22
C THR A 133 -16.79 -20.23 -3.15
N ALA A 134 -15.58 -20.57 -3.63
CA ALA A 134 -15.41 -21.74 -4.50
C ALA A 134 -16.03 -23.00 -3.85
N PRO A 135 -16.72 -23.87 -4.62
CA PRO A 135 -17.46 -25.02 -4.09
C PRO A 135 -16.61 -25.93 -3.19
N ALA A 136 -15.33 -26.09 -3.53
CA ALA A 136 -14.38 -26.88 -2.75
C ALA A 136 -14.26 -26.43 -1.28
N PHE A 137 -14.41 -25.13 -0.99
CA PHE A 137 -14.36 -24.64 0.39
C PHE A 137 -15.70 -24.81 1.09
N VAL A 138 -16.79 -24.52 0.38
CA VAL A 138 -18.16 -24.60 0.93
C VAL A 138 -18.51 -26.04 1.30
N GLU A 139 -18.20 -27.01 0.44
CA GLU A 139 -18.47 -28.44 0.67
C GLU A 139 -17.70 -29.00 1.87
N HIS A 140 -16.53 -28.44 2.18
CA HIS A 140 -15.69 -28.83 3.32
C HIS A 140 -15.90 -27.96 4.56
N ASN A 141 -16.91 -27.08 4.56
CA ASN A 141 -17.20 -26.15 5.65
C ASN A 141 -15.99 -25.27 6.02
N LEU A 142 -15.23 -24.85 5.01
CA LEU A 142 -14.04 -24.02 5.14
C LEU A 142 -14.36 -22.58 4.76
N LEU A 143 -13.96 -21.64 5.60
CA LEU A 143 -13.94 -20.22 5.24
C LEU A 143 -12.62 -19.93 4.55
N ALA A 144 -12.64 -19.74 3.23
CA ALA A 144 -11.48 -19.32 2.46
C ALA A 144 -11.50 -17.80 2.26
N LEU A 145 -10.39 -17.15 2.59
CA LEU A 145 -10.23 -15.72 2.44
C LEU A 145 -9.04 -15.44 1.53
N GLY A 146 -9.29 -14.87 0.36
CA GLY A 146 -8.27 -14.26 -0.47
C GLY A 146 -7.79 -12.97 0.16
N PHE A 147 -6.49 -12.71 0.12
CA PHE A 147 -5.94 -11.46 0.65
C PHE A 147 -4.90 -10.84 -0.26
N TYR A 148 -4.81 -9.51 -0.21
CA TYR A 148 -3.73 -8.73 -0.82
C TYR A 148 -3.04 -7.88 0.24
N ILE A 149 -1.72 -7.88 0.22
CA ILE A 149 -0.87 -7.02 1.04
C ILE A 149 -0.25 -5.98 0.11
N LEU A 150 -0.59 -4.72 0.31
CA LEU A 150 -0.08 -3.56 -0.39
C LEU A 150 0.97 -2.88 0.49
N LEU A 151 2.22 -2.86 0.03
CA LEU A 151 3.30 -2.09 0.64
C LEU A 151 3.54 -0.84 -0.21
N THR A 152 3.17 0.32 0.31
CA THR A 152 3.33 1.60 -0.39
C THR A 152 4.38 2.45 0.32
N SER A 153 5.50 2.73 -0.35
CA SER A 153 6.57 3.55 0.21
C SER A 153 6.14 5.00 0.40
N GLN A 154 6.45 5.54 1.58
CA GLN A 154 6.25 6.95 1.94
C GLN A 154 7.30 7.88 1.35
N ARG A 155 8.33 7.34 0.66
CA ARG A 155 9.30 8.16 -0.05
C ARG A 155 8.58 9.02 -1.08
N GLU A 156 8.92 10.30 -1.08
CA GLU A 156 8.40 11.26 -2.03
C GLU A 156 8.68 10.80 -3.48
N LEU A 157 7.69 10.96 -4.36
CA LEU A 157 7.83 10.60 -5.78
C LEU A 157 8.92 11.43 -6.46
N PHE A 158 9.07 12.67 -6.01
CA PHE A 158 9.97 13.65 -6.58
C PHE A 158 11.09 13.92 -5.58
N PRO A 159 12.34 14.02 -6.04
CA PRO A 159 13.40 14.57 -5.21
C PRO A 159 12.96 15.95 -4.73
N LYS A 160 13.10 16.25 -3.44
CA LYS A 160 13.08 17.65 -3.01
C LYS A 160 14.23 18.32 -3.74
N PHE A 161 13.94 19.37 -4.50
CA PHE A 161 14.97 20.36 -4.76
C PHE A 161 15.40 20.83 -3.39
N SER A 162 16.54 20.36 -2.89
CA SER A 162 17.19 21.01 -1.78
C SER A 162 17.52 22.40 -2.32
N SER A 163 16.69 23.39 -2.00
CA SER A 163 17.13 24.76 -2.05
C SER A 163 18.28 24.82 -1.04
N THR A 164 19.50 24.71 -1.52
CA THR A 164 20.70 25.10 -0.78
C THR A 164 20.60 26.61 -0.61
N THR A 165 19.75 27.05 0.30
CA THR A 165 19.68 28.40 0.85
C THR A 165 19.98 28.29 2.33
N GLY A 166 21.22 27.86 2.62
CA GLY A 166 21.93 28.18 3.86
C GLY A 166 22.99 29.23 3.51
N PRO A 167 23.26 30.20 4.39
CA PRO A 167 23.88 31.47 4.04
C PRO A 167 25.29 31.28 3.50
N PRO A 168 25.78 32.17 2.60
CA PRO A 168 27.18 32.15 2.19
C PRO A 168 28.03 32.28 3.45
N GLY A 169 28.92 31.30 3.65
CA GLY A 169 29.90 31.34 4.71
C GLY A 169 30.66 32.65 4.65
N THR A 170 30.69 33.36 5.77
CA THR A 170 31.73 34.33 6.10
C THR A 170 33.06 33.60 6.10
N SER A 171 33.65 33.52 4.91
CA SER A 171 35.06 33.20 4.72
C SER A 171 35.85 34.46 5.07
N SER A 172 36.14 34.65 6.36
CA SER A 172 37.25 35.51 6.76
C SER A 172 38.54 34.73 6.46
N SER A 173 38.98 34.79 5.21
CA SER A 173 40.31 34.35 4.80
C SER A 173 41.34 35.24 5.48
N GLY A 174 42.05 34.68 6.45
CA GLY A 174 43.33 35.22 6.89
C GLY A 174 44.30 35.24 5.71
N THR A 175 44.91 36.40 5.48
CA THR A 175 46.16 36.52 4.71
C THR A 175 47.19 37.13 5.65
N ALA A 176 48.32 36.43 5.73
CA ALA A 176 49.45 36.70 6.61
C ALA A 176 50.39 37.74 5.99
N GLU A 177 51.08 38.44 6.90
CA GLU A 177 52.47 38.95 6.84
C GLU A 177 52.97 39.82 5.68
N GLY A 178 53.61 40.94 6.07
CA GLY A 178 54.54 41.70 5.24
C GLY A 178 54.88 43.06 5.84
N GLY A 179 55.98 43.15 6.58
CA GLY A 179 56.43 44.36 7.27
C GLY A 179 57.00 45.46 6.37
N GLY A 180 57.18 46.64 6.96
CA GLY A 180 57.89 47.80 6.41
C GLY A 180 57.69 49.00 7.32
N GLY A 181 58.78 49.49 7.92
CA GLY A 181 58.77 50.61 8.86
C GLY A 181 58.82 51.99 8.20
N ASP A 182 59.22 52.97 9.03
CA ASP A 182 59.36 54.43 8.81
C ASP A 182 58.03 55.19 8.99
N GLY A 183 57.87 56.27 9.75
CA GLY A 183 58.77 57.24 10.39
C GLY A 183 58.11 58.63 10.27
N SER A 184 58.28 59.52 11.27
CA SER A 184 57.77 60.93 11.37
C SER A 184 56.28 61.06 11.78
N GLU A 185 55.85 61.88 12.75
CA GLU A 185 56.38 63.05 13.50
C GLU A 185 55.95 62.98 14.98
#